data_AF-A0A972ALT8-F1
#
_entry.id   AF-A0A972ALT8-F1
#
_cell.length_a   1.000
_cell.length_b   1.000
_cell.length_c   1.000
_cell.angle_alpha   90.00
_cell.angle_beta   90.00
_cell.angle_gamma   90.00
#
_symmetry.space_group_name_H-M   'P 1'
#
loop_
_entity.id
_entity.type
_entity.pdbx_description
1 polymer ?
#
loop_
_entity_poly.entity_id
_entity_poly.type
_entity_poly.pdbx_seq_one_letter_code
_entity_poly.pdbx_strand_id
1 'polypeptide(L)'
;IGKVKNFYGNFGVIVKAYAYIKALGAEGLKEACQHAVLNANYLRHQLREDYNIPLDRLCKHEFIATAKNQLKHGVSTMDIAKRLIDYGYHPPTVYFPLIVHEAIMIEPTETESKERLDRFVEVMRSIAREAEEDPELVKNAPHHAVIKRVDEVTAARKPIVKWEAP
;
A
#
# COMPACT_ATOMS: atom_id res chain seq x y z
N ILE A 1 30.72 -21.72 -2.59
CA ILE A 1 29.44 -20.97 -2.69
C ILE A 1 29.54 -19.75 -3.64
N GLY A 2 30.69 -19.07 -3.80
CA GLY A 2 30.83 -17.90 -4.71
C GLY A 2 30.75 -18.15 -6.24
N LYS A 3 30.98 -19.38 -6.72
CA LYS A 3 30.95 -19.70 -8.17
C LYS A 3 29.54 -19.79 -8.78
N VAL A 4 28.46 -19.72 -7.99
CA VAL A 4 27.09 -19.81 -8.52
C VAL A 4 26.49 -18.42 -8.71
N LYS A 5 26.64 -17.53 -7.72
CA LYS A 5 26.07 -16.16 -7.77
C LYS A 5 26.62 -15.31 -8.92
N ASN A 6 27.94 -15.36 -9.15
CA ASN A 6 28.60 -14.54 -10.17
C ASN A 6 28.32 -14.98 -11.61
N PHE A 7 27.81 -16.20 -11.83
CA PHE A 7 27.65 -16.78 -13.17
C PHE A 7 26.20 -17.11 -13.53
N TYR A 8 25.34 -17.39 -12.54
CA TYR A 8 23.96 -17.84 -12.76
C TYR A 8 22.92 -17.00 -11.99
N GLY A 9 23.33 -15.86 -11.45
CA GLY A 9 22.47 -14.96 -10.69
C GLY A 9 22.11 -15.50 -9.30
N ASN A 10 21.04 -14.97 -8.72
CA ASN A 10 20.60 -15.34 -7.37
C ASN A 10 19.90 -16.70 -7.36
N PHE A 11 20.68 -17.79 -7.41
CA PHE A 11 20.19 -19.16 -7.50
C PHE A 11 19.08 -19.50 -6.47
N GLY A 12 19.22 -19.06 -5.22
CA GLY A 12 18.19 -19.28 -4.20
C GLY A 12 16.84 -18.60 -4.51
N VAL A 13 16.84 -17.44 -5.19
CA VAL A 13 15.61 -16.77 -5.65
C VAL A 13 14.98 -17.54 -6.81
N ILE A 14 15.80 -18.06 -7.72
CA ILE A 14 15.35 -18.88 -8.85
C ILE A 14 14.66 -20.15 -8.34
N VAL A 15 15.22 -20.81 -7.32
CA VAL A 15 14.61 -22.00 -6.70
C VAL A 15 13.23 -21.69 -6.12
N LYS A 16 13.06 -20.54 -5.46
CA LYS A 16 11.74 -20.12 -4.93
C LYS A 16 10.71 -19.92 -6.04
N ALA A 17 11.09 -19.22 -7.12
CA ALA A 17 10.21 -19.01 -8.27
C ALA A 17 9.85 -20.34 -8.95
N TYR A 18 10.83 -21.23 -9.14
CA TYR A 18 10.61 -22.56 -9.69
C TYR A 18 9.65 -23.39 -8.82
N ALA A 19 9.84 -23.39 -7.50
CA ALA A 19 8.97 -24.09 -6.57
C ALA A 19 7.53 -23.55 -6.63
N TYR A 20 7.34 -22.23 -6.69
CA TYR A 20 6.02 -21.60 -6.84
C TYR A 20 5.33 -22.04 -8.14
N ILE A 21 6.01 -21.90 -9.29
CA ILE A 21 5.48 -22.30 -10.60
C ILE A 21 5.11 -23.79 -10.61
N LYS A 22 5.96 -24.65 -10.04
CA LYS A 22 5.72 -26.10 -10.00
C LYS A 22 4.60 -26.49 -9.04
N ALA A 23 4.43 -25.79 -7.93
CA ALA A 23 3.37 -26.06 -6.96
C ALA A 23 1.99 -25.68 -7.50
N LEU A 24 1.86 -24.53 -8.17
CA LEU A 24 0.58 -24.06 -8.71
C LEU A 24 0.23 -24.73 -10.05
N GLY A 25 1.23 -25.01 -10.89
CA GLY A 25 1.00 -25.45 -12.26
C GLY A 25 0.30 -24.38 -13.11
N ALA A 26 -0.05 -24.73 -14.35
CA ALA A 26 -0.63 -23.77 -15.30
C ALA A 26 -2.00 -23.22 -14.84
N GLU A 27 -2.88 -24.09 -14.34
CA GLU A 27 -4.21 -23.67 -13.88
C GLU A 27 -4.14 -22.83 -12.61
N GLY A 28 -3.31 -23.20 -11.62
CA GLY A 28 -3.15 -22.41 -10.40
C GLY A 28 -2.56 -21.02 -10.67
N LEU A 29 -1.60 -20.90 -11.60
CA LEU A 29 -1.07 -19.58 -12.00
C LEU A 29 -2.12 -18.71 -12.69
N LYS A 30 -3.01 -19.31 -13.48
CA LYS A 30 -4.12 -18.62 -14.12
C LYS A 30 -5.15 -18.14 -13.09
N GLU A 31 -5.51 -19.00 -12.15
CA GLU A 31 -6.42 -18.68 -11.05
C GLU A 31 -5.86 -17.55 -10.17
N ALA A 32 -4.57 -17.63 -9.81
CA ALA A 32 -3.88 -16.56 -9.08
C ALA A 32 -3.99 -15.20 -9.79
N CYS A 33 -3.72 -15.16 -11.10
CA CYS A 33 -3.89 -13.93 -11.88
C CYS A 33 -5.34 -13.41 -11.88
N GLN A 34 -6.32 -14.31 -11.99
CA GLN A 34 -7.74 -13.95 -12.00
C GLN A 34 -8.18 -13.39 -10.64
N HIS A 35 -7.75 -14.00 -9.54
CA HIS A 35 -8.04 -13.54 -8.18
C HIS A 35 -7.38 -12.20 -7.86
N ALA A 36 -6.12 -11.98 -8.27
CA ALA A 36 -5.47 -10.68 -8.10
C ALA A 36 -6.26 -9.55 -8.79
N VAL A 37 -6.71 -9.79 -10.03
CA VAL A 37 -7.56 -8.83 -10.77
C VAL A 37 -8.92 -8.66 -10.09
N LEU A 38 -9.56 -9.74 -9.66
CA LEU A 38 -10.85 -9.69 -8.96
C LEU A 38 -10.77 -8.88 -7.67
N ASN A 39 -9.78 -9.15 -6.82
CA ASN A 39 -9.56 -8.47 -5.55
C ASN A 39 -9.36 -6.96 -5.74
N ALA A 40 -8.55 -6.56 -6.73
CA ALA A 40 -8.33 -5.15 -7.03
C ALA A 40 -9.62 -4.45 -7.52
N ASN A 41 -10.38 -5.10 -8.39
CA ASN A 41 -11.64 -4.55 -8.88
C ASN A 41 -12.71 -4.49 -7.78
N TYR A 42 -12.71 -5.45 -6.85
CA TYR A 42 -13.56 -5.48 -5.67
C TYR A 42 -13.28 -4.26 -4.78
N LEU A 43 -12.03 -4.06 -4.36
CA LEU A 43 -11.63 -2.90 -3.56
C LEU A 43 -11.92 -1.57 -4.26
N ARG A 44 -11.60 -1.45 -5.56
CA ARG A 44 -11.89 -0.24 -6.34
C ARG A 44 -13.37 0.12 -6.29
N HIS A 45 -14.24 -0.87 -6.49
CA HIS A 45 -15.68 -0.65 -6.48
C HIS A 45 -16.17 -0.22 -5.09
N GLN A 46 -15.68 -0.87 -4.03
CA GLN A 46 -16.10 -0.60 -2.66
C GLN A 46 -15.66 0.78 -2.15
N LEU A 47 -14.53 1.31 -2.65
CA LEU A 47 -13.95 2.58 -2.19
C LEU A 47 -14.37 3.80 -3.02
N ARG A 48 -15.13 3.62 -4.11
CA ARG A 48 -15.45 4.71 -5.05
C ARG A 48 -16.33 5.83 -4.48
N GLU A 49 -17.09 5.53 -3.43
CA GLU A 49 -17.94 6.51 -2.74
C GLU A 49 -17.11 7.36 -1.76
N ASP A 50 -16.08 6.76 -1.17
CA ASP A 50 -15.26 7.34 -0.10
C ASP A 50 -14.03 8.10 -0.65
N TYR A 51 -13.50 7.66 -1.79
CA TYR A 51 -12.31 8.20 -2.44
C TYR A 51 -12.54 8.48 -3.92
N ASN A 52 -11.86 9.50 -4.45
CA ASN A 52 -11.93 9.77 -5.88
C ASN A 52 -11.09 8.76 -6.66
N ILE A 53 -11.74 8.00 -7.55
CA ILE A 53 -11.10 7.08 -8.49
C ILE A 53 -10.97 7.78 -9.87
N PRO A 54 -9.77 8.22 -10.28
CA PRO A 54 -9.59 9.03 -11.49
C PRO A 54 -9.83 8.24 -12.79
N LEU A 55 -9.74 6.90 -12.73
CA LEU A 55 -9.96 6.01 -13.87
C LEU A 55 -11.13 5.07 -13.58
N ASP A 56 -12.35 5.48 -13.95
CA ASP A 56 -13.54 4.66 -13.78
C ASP A 56 -13.68 3.61 -14.89
N ARG A 57 -12.83 2.57 -14.79
CA ARG A 57 -12.85 1.39 -15.66
C ARG A 57 -12.39 0.17 -14.89
N LEU A 58 -12.61 -1.02 -15.44
CA LEU A 58 -12.00 -2.23 -14.91
C LEU A 58 -10.47 -2.09 -14.93
N CYS A 59 -9.86 -2.41 -13.79
CA CYS A 59 -8.41 -2.37 -13.60
C CYS A 59 -7.81 -3.78 -13.72
N LYS A 60 -6.49 -3.89 -13.72
CA LYS A 60 -5.79 -5.18 -13.61
C LYS A 60 -5.59 -5.52 -12.13
N HIS A 61 -4.37 -5.86 -11.70
CA HIS A 61 -4.08 -6.29 -10.32
C HIS A 61 -4.01 -5.13 -9.31
N GLU A 62 -4.03 -3.90 -9.78
CA GLU A 62 -3.95 -2.69 -8.95
C GLU A 62 -4.84 -1.57 -9.50
N PHE A 63 -5.12 -0.57 -8.67
CA PHE A 63 -5.81 0.66 -9.07
C PHE A 63 -5.32 1.86 -8.28
N ILE A 64 -5.65 3.06 -8.77
CA ILE A 64 -5.31 4.32 -8.10
C ILE A 64 -6.59 4.90 -7.52
N ALA A 65 -6.55 5.22 -6.23
CA ALA A 65 -7.46 6.14 -5.55
C ALA A 65 -6.73 7.46 -5.27
N THR A 66 -7.46 8.53 -4.98
CA THR A 66 -6.84 9.82 -4.61
C THR A 66 -7.47 10.43 -3.37
N ALA A 67 -6.63 11.08 -2.55
CA ALA A 67 -7.08 11.87 -1.40
C ALA A 67 -7.64 13.26 -1.80
N LYS A 68 -8.05 13.45 -3.06
CA LYS A 68 -8.51 14.75 -3.60
C LYS A 68 -9.68 15.34 -2.79
N ASN A 69 -10.58 14.50 -2.30
CA ASN A 69 -11.70 14.96 -1.48
C ASN A 69 -11.24 15.32 -0.07
N GLN A 70 -10.42 14.47 0.54
CA GLN A 70 -9.87 14.64 1.89
C GLN A 70 -8.97 15.88 1.98
N LEU A 71 -8.29 16.24 0.89
CA LEU A 71 -7.46 17.44 0.82
C LEU A 71 -8.26 18.73 1.05
N LYS A 72 -9.58 18.75 0.77
CA LYS A 72 -10.46 19.88 1.10
C LYS A 72 -10.55 20.16 2.60
N HIS A 73 -10.28 19.14 3.43
CA HIS A 73 -10.21 19.21 4.88
C HIS A 73 -8.76 19.33 5.41
N GLY A 74 -7.80 19.52 4.49
CA GLY A 74 -6.38 19.62 4.80
C GLY A 74 -5.70 18.27 5.09
N VAL A 75 -6.37 17.15 4.83
CA VAL A 75 -5.81 15.80 5.00
C VAL A 75 -5.16 15.34 3.70
N SER A 76 -3.85 15.12 3.75
CA SER A 76 -3.07 14.62 2.61
C SER A 76 -3.06 13.09 2.54
N THR A 77 -2.59 12.57 1.41
CA THR A 77 -2.31 11.14 1.22
C THR A 77 -1.32 10.61 2.24
N MET A 78 -0.29 11.40 2.58
CA MET A 78 0.66 11.00 3.63
C MET A 78 -0.04 10.84 4.98
N ASP A 79 -1.01 11.70 5.30
CA ASP A 79 -1.76 11.61 6.55
C ASP A 79 -2.62 10.35 6.60
N ILE A 80 -3.29 10.01 5.50
CA ILE A 80 -4.05 8.76 5.35
C ILE A 80 -3.13 7.54 5.48
N ALA A 81 -1.94 7.58 4.87
CA ALA A 81 -0.94 6.53 5.02
C ALA A 81 -0.49 6.37 6.48
N LYS A 82 -0.21 7.47 7.18
CA LYS A 82 0.14 7.38 8.61
C LYS A 82 -1.02 6.89 9.46
N ARG A 83 -2.26 7.25 9.11
CA ARG A 83 -3.45 6.80 9.83
C ARG A 83 -3.72 5.31 9.66
N LEU A 84 -3.46 4.74 8.48
CA LEU A 84 -3.53 3.29 8.25
C LEU A 84 -2.64 2.48 9.21
N ILE A 85 -1.49 3.03 9.61
CA ILE A 85 -0.56 2.39 10.56
C ILE A 85 -1.24 2.19 11.93
N ASP A 86 -2.07 3.15 12.38
CA ASP A 86 -2.81 3.01 13.65
C ASP A 86 -3.84 1.87 13.63
N TYR A 87 -4.31 1.52 12.44
CA TYR A 87 -5.21 0.38 12.19
C TYR A 87 -4.45 -0.94 11.95
N GLY A 88 -3.12 -0.93 12.03
CA GLY A 88 -2.28 -2.11 11.83
C GLY A 88 -2.03 -2.47 10.37
N TYR A 89 -2.28 -1.55 9.42
CA TYR A 89 -2.01 -1.76 8.00
C TYR A 89 -0.69 -1.10 7.60
N HIS A 90 0.11 -1.82 6.80
CA HIS A 90 1.14 -1.17 6.01
C HIS A 90 0.46 -0.35 4.91
N PRO A 91 0.82 0.93 4.73
CA PRO A 91 0.18 1.75 3.71
C PRO A 91 0.43 1.23 2.30
N PRO A 92 -0.51 1.42 1.36
CA PRO A 92 -0.26 1.20 -0.07
C PRO A 92 0.86 2.13 -0.59
N THR A 93 1.25 1.94 -1.86
CA THR A 93 2.15 2.89 -2.50
C THR A 93 1.47 4.27 -2.60
N VAL A 94 2.18 5.31 -2.19
CA VAL A 94 1.68 6.69 -2.19
C VAL A 94 2.50 7.59 -3.12
N TYR A 95 1.87 8.64 -3.63
CA TYR A 95 2.47 9.63 -4.54
C TYR A 95 3.07 9.03 -5.82
N PHE A 96 2.58 7.86 -6.24
CA PHE A 96 2.88 7.25 -7.52
C PHE A 96 1.59 6.65 -8.12
N PRO A 97 1.38 6.74 -9.44
CA PRO A 97 2.21 7.41 -10.44
C PRO A 97 2.16 8.95 -10.32
N LEU A 98 3.24 9.63 -10.73
CA LEU A 98 3.41 11.08 -10.58
C LEU A 98 2.36 11.93 -11.35
N ILE A 99 1.67 11.33 -12.32
CA ILE A 99 0.62 12.00 -13.12
C ILE A 99 -0.72 12.12 -12.36
N VAL A 100 -0.82 11.53 -11.16
CA VAL A 100 -2.00 11.62 -10.30
C VAL A 100 -1.63 12.32 -8.99
N HIS A 101 -2.22 13.48 -8.73
CA HIS A 101 -2.02 14.23 -7.50
C HIS A 101 -2.71 13.52 -6.32
N GLU A 102 -2.08 13.49 -5.14
CA GLU A 102 -2.56 12.73 -3.97
C GLU A 102 -2.86 11.25 -4.27
N ALA A 103 -1.99 10.58 -5.04
CA ALA A 103 -2.20 9.19 -5.46
C ALA A 103 -1.99 8.19 -4.31
N ILE A 104 -2.94 7.26 -4.20
CA ILE A 104 -2.88 6.05 -3.37
C ILE A 104 -3.06 4.85 -4.31
N MET A 105 -1.98 4.13 -4.59
CA MET A 105 -1.98 2.97 -5.49
C MET A 105 -2.08 1.68 -4.69
N ILE A 106 -3.20 0.97 -4.87
CA ILE A 106 -3.62 -0.18 -4.06
C ILE A 106 -3.54 -1.45 -4.90
N GLU A 107 -2.75 -2.42 -4.42
CA GLU A 107 -2.60 -3.77 -4.97
C GLU A 107 -2.86 -4.81 -3.86
N PRO A 108 -4.01 -5.51 -3.85
CA PRO A 108 -4.30 -6.51 -2.81
C PRO A 108 -3.66 -7.88 -3.07
N THR A 109 -3.23 -8.18 -4.30
CA THR A 109 -2.82 -9.54 -4.74
C THR A 109 -3.92 -10.59 -4.59
N GLU A 110 -3.64 -11.82 -4.98
CA GLU A 110 -4.57 -12.96 -4.98
C GLU A 110 -4.70 -13.66 -3.62
N THR A 111 -3.69 -13.52 -2.76
CA THR A 111 -3.58 -14.31 -1.52
C THR A 111 -4.38 -13.73 -0.36
N GLU A 112 -4.85 -12.49 -0.51
CA GLU A 112 -5.66 -11.80 0.49
C GLU A 112 -7.11 -12.32 0.49
N SER A 113 -7.61 -12.67 1.68
CA SER A 113 -8.97 -13.20 1.84
C SER A 113 -10.01 -12.08 1.73
N LYS A 114 -11.24 -12.42 1.35
CA LYS A 114 -12.33 -11.45 1.25
C LYS A 114 -12.54 -10.70 2.57
N GLU A 115 -12.46 -11.37 3.71
CA GLU A 115 -12.62 -10.76 5.04
C GLU A 115 -11.56 -9.68 5.29
N ARG A 116 -10.33 -9.89 4.80
CA ARG A 116 -9.25 -8.90 4.93
C ARG A 116 -9.44 -7.72 3.99
N LEU A 117 -9.97 -7.96 2.78
CA LEU A 117 -10.38 -6.90 1.85
C LEU A 117 -11.53 -6.06 2.42
N ASP A 118 -12.56 -6.70 2.98
CA ASP A 118 -13.70 -6.04 3.63
C ASP A 118 -13.23 -5.15 4.77
N ARG A 119 -12.36 -5.68 5.64
CA ARG A 119 -11.81 -4.91 6.75
C ARG A 119 -10.95 -3.74 6.28
N PHE A 120 -10.19 -3.90 5.20
CA PHE A 120 -9.44 -2.79 4.61
C PHE A 120 -10.39 -1.70 4.09
N VAL A 121 -11.51 -2.07 3.45
CA VAL A 121 -12.55 -1.12 3.02
C VAL A 121 -13.13 -0.36 4.21
N GLU A 122 -13.48 -1.05 5.29
CA GLU A 122 -14.02 -0.43 6.51
C GLU A 122 -13.04 0.57 7.12
N VAL A 123 -11.75 0.21 7.20
CA VAL A 123 -10.70 1.10 7.69
C VAL A 123 -10.56 2.33 6.81
N MET A 124 -10.44 2.16 5.49
CA MET A 124 -10.33 3.27 4.55
C MET A 124 -11.55 4.21 4.63
N ARG A 125 -12.77 3.66 4.72
CA ARG A 125 -13.99 4.44 4.94
C ARG A 125 -14.00 5.17 6.28
N SER A 126 -13.49 4.53 7.34
CA SER A 126 -13.34 5.18 8.64
C SER A 126 -12.41 6.39 8.54
N ILE A 127 -11.26 6.24 7.89
CA ILE A 127 -10.29 7.33 7.70
C ILE A 127 -10.88 8.45 6.84
N ALA A 128 -11.67 8.11 5.80
CA ALA A 128 -12.37 9.11 4.99
C ALA A 128 -13.35 9.95 5.83
N ARG A 129 -14.12 9.32 6.74
CA ARG A 129 -15.00 10.03 7.68
C ARG A 129 -14.23 10.85 8.72
N GLU A 130 -13.19 10.27 9.31
CA GLU A 130 -12.31 10.97 10.25
C GLU A 130 -11.71 12.22 9.61
N ALA A 131 -11.36 12.17 8.32
CA ALA A 131 -10.83 13.33 7.60
C ALA A 131 -11.85 14.48 7.48
N GLU A 132 -13.15 14.21 7.55
CA GLU A 132 -14.21 15.23 7.52
C GLU A 132 -14.59 15.70 8.93
N GLU A 133 -14.72 14.77 9.88
CA GLU A 133 -15.24 15.01 11.23
C GLU A 133 -14.15 15.49 12.22
N ASP A 134 -12.96 14.90 12.16
CA ASP A 134 -11.80 15.25 13.01
C ASP A 134 -10.49 15.15 12.20
N PRO A 135 -10.21 16.13 11.32
CA PRO A 135 -9.03 16.10 10.46
C PRO A 135 -7.71 16.02 11.24
N GLU A 136 -7.67 16.55 12.46
CA GLU A 136 -6.47 16.57 13.29
C GLU A 136 -6.10 15.18 13.81
N LEU A 137 -7.08 14.29 14.03
CA LEU A 137 -6.82 12.89 14.34
C LEU A 137 -6.00 12.22 13.23
N VAL A 138 -6.34 12.48 11.97
CA VAL A 138 -5.68 11.89 10.80
C VAL A 138 -4.29 12.52 10.58
N LYS A 139 -4.18 13.84 10.66
CA LYS A 139 -2.90 14.57 10.47
C LYS A 139 -1.86 14.23 11.53
N ASN A 140 -2.29 14.03 12.78
CA ASN A 140 -1.37 13.74 13.88
C ASN A 140 -1.04 12.25 14.02
N ALA A 141 -1.58 11.39 13.15
CA ALA A 141 -1.20 9.99 13.08
C ALA A 141 0.28 9.81 12.67
N PRO A 142 0.95 8.72 13.09
CA PRO A 142 0.41 7.61 13.90
C PRO A 142 0.42 7.90 15.40
N HIS A 143 -0.58 7.38 16.11
CA HIS A 143 -0.77 7.47 17.56
C HIS A 143 -0.31 6.22 18.31
N HIS A 144 -0.40 5.04 17.69
CA HIS A 144 -0.12 3.76 18.36
C HIS A 144 1.27 3.19 18.04
N ALA A 145 1.95 3.73 17.02
CA ALA A 145 3.28 3.28 16.64
C ALA A 145 4.34 3.69 17.67
N VAL A 146 5.33 2.81 17.89
CA VAL A 146 6.48 3.07 18.78
C VAL A 146 7.23 4.34 18.36
N ILE A 147 7.36 4.55 17.05
CA ILE A 147 7.97 5.73 16.45
C ILE A 147 6.88 6.49 15.70
N LYS A 148 6.75 7.79 16.00
CA LYS A 148 5.81 8.71 15.34
C LYS A 148 6.39 9.21 14.01
N ARG A 149 5.88 10.34 13.50
CA ARG A 149 6.51 11.02 12.37
C ARG A 149 7.94 11.43 12.72
N VAL A 150 8.86 11.07 11.84
CA VAL A 150 10.28 11.40 11.97
C VAL A 150 10.57 12.76 11.34
N ASP A 151 11.58 13.46 11.85
CA ASP A 151 12.04 14.72 11.25
C ASP A 151 12.90 14.43 10.02
N GLU A 152 12.22 14.25 8.88
CA GLU A 152 12.85 13.99 7.58
C GLU A 152 13.75 15.15 7.12
N VAL A 153 13.42 16.39 7.50
CA VAL A 153 14.20 17.58 7.12
C VAL A 153 15.56 17.57 7.81
N THR A 154 15.57 17.35 9.12
CA THR A 154 16.82 17.25 9.88
C THR A 154 17.61 16.02 9.44
N ALA A 155 16.97 14.87 9.25
CA ALA A 155 17.65 13.66 8.76
C ALA A 155 18.33 13.88 7.41
N ALA A 156 17.68 14.58 6.46
CA ALA A 156 18.25 14.88 5.16
C ALA A 156 19.38 15.93 5.22
N ARG A 157 19.27 16.93 6.11
CA ARG A 157 20.26 18.03 6.22
C ARG A 157 21.44 17.72 7.14
N LYS A 158 21.25 16.85 8.13
CA LYS A 158 22.23 16.47 9.16
C LYS A 158 22.23 14.94 9.37
N PRO A 159 22.62 14.16 8.36
CA PRO A 159 22.50 12.71 8.42
C PRO A 159 23.50 12.09 9.40
N ILE A 160 22.98 11.30 10.35
CA ILE A 160 23.80 10.43 11.22
C ILE A 160 23.72 9.02 10.63
N VAL A 161 24.76 8.62 9.89
CA VAL A 161 24.76 7.38 9.08
C VAL A 161 25.48 6.20 9.71
N LYS A 162 26.10 6.42 10.88
CA LYS A 162 26.73 5.38 11.69
C LYS A 162 26.40 5.60 13.15
N TRP A 163 26.38 4.51 13.90
CA TRP A 163 26.33 4.56 15.35
C TRP A 163 27.74 4.82 15.89
N GLU A 164 27.85 5.67 16.91
CA GLU A 164 29.07 5.89 17.68
C GLU A 164 28.74 5.58 19.15
N ALA A 165 29.64 4.85 19.82
CA ALA A 165 29.48 4.55 21.23
C ALA A 165 29.53 5.85 22.04
N PRO A 166 28.71 5.97 23.11
CA PRO A 166 28.70 7.15 23.97
C PRO A 166 30.02 7.36 24.71
#